data_AF-A0A0K1QC78-F1
#
_entry.id   AF-A0A0K1QC78-F1
#
_cell.length_a   1.000
_cell.length_b   1.000
_cell.length_c   1.000
_cell.angle_alpha   90.00
_cell.angle_beta   90.00
_cell.angle_gamma   90.00
#
_symmetry.space_group_name_H-M   'P 1'
#
loop_
_entity.id
_entity.type
_entity.pdbx_description
1 polymer ?
#
loop_
_entity_poly.entity_id
_entity_poly.type
_entity_poly.pdbx_seq_one_letter_code
_entity_poly.pdbx_strand_id
1 'polypeptide(L)'
;MLPEELLWAEGGHASDVVLTALADGQLAIVPPNVRAHVEGCDLCTTHLGHAALLSIHTGAGLAAPRETASQTERAPFPRLAITLGLAVAVLGLVPTLLQAPSTARAFAGDVPLVAGAVSTLSHRFLAPGSPLMLASTYGAAVLLVMVAVVVVRRLPKKEISS
;
A
#
# COMPACT_ATOMS: atom_id res chain seq x y z
N MET A 1 1.96 26.27 1.06
CA MET A 1 1.82 27.45 0.19
C MET A 1 2.17 26.99 -1.22
N LEU A 2 1.32 27.30 -2.20
CA LEU A 2 1.58 27.01 -3.61
C LEU A 2 2.74 27.88 -4.14
N PRO A 3 3.57 27.35 -5.06
CA PRO A 3 4.61 28.13 -5.72
C PRO A 3 4.01 29.14 -6.72
N GLU A 4 4.70 30.26 -6.94
CA GLU A 4 4.17 31.44 -7.65
C GLU A 4 3.78 31.13 -9.10
N GLU A 5 4.55 30.28 -9.78
CA GLU A 5 4.30 29.86 -11.15
C GLU A 5 2.99 29.08 -11.32
N LEU A 6 2.41 28.58 -10.23
CA LEU A 6 1.13 27.88 -10.22
C LEU A 6 -0.03 28.78 -9.78
N LEU A 7 0.20 30.05 -9.42
CA LEU A 7 -0.88 30.91 -8.93
C LEU A 7 -1.70 31.54 -10.07
N TRP A 8 -1.05 31.87 -11.18
CA TRP A 8 -1.63 32.65 -12.26
C TRP A 8 -1.57 31.90 -13.59
N ALA A 9 -2.67 31.94 -14.34
CA ALA A 9 -2.70 31.55 -15.74
C ALA A 9 -2.26 32.71 -16.65
N GLU A 10 -2.08 32.41 -17.93
CA GLU A 10 -1.94 33.44 -18.95
C GLU A 10 -3.18 34.34 -18.96
N GLY A 11 -2.98 35.67 -19.01
CA GLY A 11 -4.06 36.65 -18.99
C GLY A 11 -4.43 37.23 -17.62
N GLY A 12 -3.69 36.90 -16.57
CA GLY A 12 -3.87 37.52 -15.24
C GLY A 12 -5.06 36.98 -14.45
N HIS A 13 -5.52 35.78 -14.80
CA HIS A 13 -6.52 35.02 -14.06
C HIS A 13 -5.88 34.00 -13.12
N ALA A 14 -6.61 33.56 -12.10
CA ALA A 14 -6.17 32.47 -11.26
C ALA A 14 -6.01 31.18 -12.09
N SER A 15 -4.96 30.41 -11.80
CA SER A 15 -4.73 29.14 -12.49
C SER A 15 -5.79 28.09 -12.12
N ASP A 16 -5.96 27.08 -12.97
CA ASP A 16 -6.84 25.94 -12.69
C ASP A 16 -6.46 25.21 -11.39
N VAL A 17 -5.17 25.19 -11.04
CA VAL A 17 -4.66 24.61 -9.79
C VAL A 17 -5.19 25.38 -8.58
N VAL A 18 -5.17 26.71 -8.64
CA VAL A 18 -5.75 27.56 -7.59
C VAL A 18 -7.25 27.36 -7.49
N LEU A 19 -7.96 27.37 -8.62
CA LEU A 19 -9.42 27.23 -8.62
C LEU A 19 -9.86 25.86 -8.08
N THR A 20 -9.14 24.80 -8.41
CA THR A 20 -9.38 23.46 -7.86
C THR A 20 -9.08 23.41 -6.35
N ALA A 21 -7.95 23.99 -5.92
CA ALA A 21 -7.62 24.07 -4.50
C ALA A 21 -8.68 24.83 -3.67
N LEU A 22 -9.21 25.93 -4.22
CA LEU A 22 -10.30 26.68 -3.60
C LEU A 22 -11.61 25.88 -3.58
N ALA A 23 -11.95 25.19 -4.67
CA ALA A 23 -13.12 24.32 -4.76
C ALA A 23 -13.08 23.17 -3.73
N ASP A 24 -11.89 22.62 -3.46
CA ASP A 24 -11.67 21.58 -2.45
C ASP A 24 -11.56 22.13 -1.01
N GLY A 25 -11.75 23.44 -0.81
CA GLY A 25 -11.71 24.09 0.50
C GLY A 25 -10.30 24.27 1.08
N GLN A 26 -9.25 24.14 0.28
CA GLN A 26 -7.86 24.25 0.71
C GLN A 26 -7.39 25.72 0.78
N LEU A 27 -8.10 26.56 1.53
CA LEU A 27 -7.83 28.00 1.61
C LEU A 27 -6.44 28.34 2.17
N ALA A 28 -5.84 27.45 2.97
CA ALA A 28 -4.54 27.65 3.60
C ALA A 28 -3.35 27.60 2.63
N ILE A 29 -3.51 26.96 1.47
CA ILE A 29 -2.42 26.86 0.47
C ILE A 29 -2.44 28.00 -0.55
N VAL A 30 -3.55 28.74 -0.63
CA VAL A 30 -3.75 29.84 -1.59
C VAL A 30 -3.52 31.19 -0.88
N PRO A 31 -2.57 32.02 -1.38
CA PRO A 31 -2.33 33.35 -0.83
C PRO A 31 -3.57 34.26 -0.81
N PRO A 32 -3.68 35.20 0.15
CA PRO A 32 -4.87 36.04 0.31
C PRO A 32 -5.13 36.98 -0.87
N ASN A 33 -4.09 37.48 -1.55
CA ASN A 33 -4.23 38.32 -2.74
C ASN A 33 -4.91 37.59 -3.90
N VAL A 34 -4.58 36.30 -4.10
CA VAL A 34 -5.18 35.49 -5.16
C VAL A 34 -6.64 35.17 -4.83
N ARG A 35 -6.95 34.89 -3.56
CA ARG A 35 -8.35 34.71 -3.10
C ARG A 35 -9.20 35.95 -3.37
N ALA A 36 -8.69 37.12 -2.99
CA ALA A 36 -9.36 38.39 -3.25
C ALA A 36 -9.58 38.65 -4.76
N HIS A 37 -8.63 38.25 -5.62
CA HIS A 37 -8.81 38.32 -7.07
C HIS A 37 -9.95 37.42 -7.55
N VAL A 38 -9.98 36.15 -7.11
CA VAL A 38 -11.04 35.20 -7.52
C VAL A 38 -12.42 35.72 -7.13
N GLU A 39 -12.56 36.26 -5.93
CA GLU A 39 -13.81 36.88 -5.43
C GLU A 39 -14.22 38.14 -6.22
N GLY A 40 -13.25 38.87 -6.77
CA GLY A 40 -13.49 40.11 -7.53
C GLY A 40 -13.56 39.94 -9.05
N CYS A 41 -13.23 38.77 -9.59
CA CYS A 41 -13.16 38.50 -11.02
C CYS A 41 -14.30 37.55 -11.44
N ASP A 42 -15.24 38.06 -12.24
CA ASP A 42 -16.41 37.29 -12.70
C ASP A 42 -16.03 36.00 -13.45
N LEU A 43 -14.97 36.06 -14.27
CA LEU A 43 -14.46 34.90 -14.99
C LEU A 43 -13.95 33.84 -14.01
N CYS A 44 -13.10 34.23 -13.05
CA CYS A 44 -12.55 33.31 -12.06
C CYS A 44 -13.65 32.72 -11.16
N THR A 45 -14.64 33.53 -10.75
CA THR A 45 -15.78 33.06 -9.96
C THR A 45 -16.62 32.04 -10.73
N THR A 46 -16.86 32.27 -12.03
CA THR A 46 -17.58 31.34 -12.89
C THR A 46 -16.84 30.00 -13.02
N HIS A 47 -15.53 30.05 -13.28
CA HIS A 47 -14.70 28.85 -13.37
C HIS A 47 -14.58 28.11 -12.03
N LEU A 48 -14.50 28.83 -10.91
CA LEU A 48 -14.55 28.24 -9.57
C LEU A 48 -15.85 27.45 -9.36
N GLY A 49 -16.99 28.00 -9.78
CA GLY A 49 -18.28 27.32 -9.72
C GLY A 49 -18.28 25.98 -10.49
N HIS A 50 -17.69 25.97 -11.69
CA HIS A 50 -17.54 24.74 -12.48
C HIS A 50 -16.64 23.72 -11.78
N ALA A 51 -15.49 24.16 -11.24
CA ALA A 51 -14.58 23.30 -10.50
C ALA A 51 -15.24 22.70 -9.24
N ALA A 52 -16.02 23.49 -8.50
CA ALA A 52 -16.76 23.05 -7.33
C ALA A 52 -17.82 22.00 -7.67
N LEU A 53 -18.58 22.21 -8.75
CA LEU A 53 -19.53 21.21 -9.24
C LEU A 53 -18.81 19.91 -9.62
N LEU A 54 -17.67 19.98 -10.29
CA LEU A 54 -16.88 18.80 -10.63
C LEU A 54 -16.41 18.04 -9.38
N SER A 55 -15.92 18.77 -8.36
CA SER A 55 -15.47 18.18 -7.08
C SER A 55 -16.62 17.43 -6.37
N ILE A 56 -17.83 17.99 -6.37
CA ILE A 56 -19.03 17.31 -5.82
C ILE A 56 -19.34 16.01 -6.57
N HIS A 57 -19.30 16.03 -7.91
CA HIS A 57 -19.60 14.84 -8.72
C HIS A 57 -18.53 13.76 -8.56
N THR A 58 -17.25 14.13 -8.47
CA THR A 58 -16.17 13.17 -8.18
C THR A 58 -16.32 12.55 -6.80
N GLY A 59 -16.70 13.33 -5.78
CA GLY A 59 -17.02 12.82 -4.45
C GLY A 59 -18.14 11.76 -4.48
N ALA A 60 -19.22 12.03 -5.21
CA ALA A 60 -20.32 11.07 -5.39
C ALA A 60 -19.88 9.81 -6.15
N GLY A 61 -19.09 9.98 -7.21
CA GLY A 61 -18.55 8.88 -8.02
C GLY A 61 -17.55 7.99 -7.26
N LEU A 62 -16.80 8.54 -6.30
CA LEU A 62 -15.91 7.79 -5.42
C LEU A 62 -16.64 7.13 -4.23
N ALA A 63 -17.80 7.65 -3.84
CA ALA A 63 -18.66 7.04 -2.83
C ALA A 63 -19.44 5.82 -3.37
N ALA A 64 -19.89 5.85 -4.63
CA ALA A 64 -20.65 4.77 -5.27
C ALA A 64 -19.98 3.37 -5.24
N PRO A 65 -18.66 3.22 -5.43
CA PRO A 65 -18.00 1.92 -5.34
C PRO A 65 -17.88 1.38 -3.92
N ARG A 66 -18.03 2.20 -2.87
CA ARG A 66 -17.89 1.72 -1.48
C ARG A 66 -19.00 0.78 -1.07
N GLU A 67 -20.21 0.97 -1.57
CA GLU A 67 -21.35 0.10 -1.25
C GLU A 67 -21.23 -1.27 -1.94
N THR A 68 -20.74 -1.29 -3.19
CA THR A 68 -20.49 -2.54 -3.95
C THR A 68 -19.19 -3.25 -3.54
N ALA A 69 -18.14 -2.53 -3.16
CA ALA A 69 -16.91 -3.12 -2.62
C ALA A 69 -17.12 -3.74 -1.22
N SER A 70 -18.12 -3.28 -0.46
CA SER A 70 -18.50 -3.94 0.81
C SER A 70 -19.16 -5.31 0.59
N GLN A 71 -19.67 -5.57 -0.62
CA GLN A 71 -20.32 -6.82 -1.01
C GLN A 71 -19.44 -7.76 -1.84
N THR A 72 -18.17 -7.40 -2.09
CA THR A 72 -17.21 -8.43 -2.49
C THR A 72 -17.01 -9.30 -1.27
N GLU A 73 -17.70 -10.45 -1.24
CA GLU A 73 -17.55 -11.50 -0.24
C GLU A 73 -16.06 -11.62 0.07
N ARG A 74 -15.67 -11.16 1.27
CA ARG A 74 -14.30 -11.31 1.74
C ARG A 74 -14.01 -12.80 1.70
N ALA A 75 -13.23 -13.24 0.70
CA ALA A 75 -12.84 -14.62 0.57
C ALA A 75 -12.32 -15.07 1.96
N PRO A 76 -12.79 -16.22 2.47
CA PRO A 76 -12.46 -16.65 3.82
C PRO A 76 -10.94 -16.68 3.94
N PHE A 77 -10.44 -15.92 4.92
CA PHE A 77 -9.01 -15.78 5.16
C PHE A 77 -8.37 -17.17 5.19
N PRO A 78 -7.36 -17.47 4.35
CA PRO A 78 -6.88 -18.84 4.12
C PRO A 78 -6.01 -19.31 5.29
N ARG A 79 -6.64 -19.50 6.46
CA ARG A 79 -6.00 -19.89 7.72
C ARG A 79 -5.19 -21.16 7.55
N LEU A 80 -5.73 -22.13 6.79
CA LEU A 80 -5.05 -23.38 6.49
C LEU A 80 -3.71 -23.17 5.78
N ALA A 81 -3.67 -22.35 4.72
CA ALA A 81 -2.44 -22.08 3.99
C ALA A 81 -1.39 -21.38 4.88
N ILE A 82 -1.82 -20.46 5.74
CA ILE A 82 -0.94 -19.77 6.69
C ILE A 82 -0.41 -20.74 7.74
N THR A 83 -1.26 -21.58 8.33
CA THR A 83 -0.82 -22.57 9.33
C THR A 83 0.14 -23.60 8.74
N LEU A 84 -0.09 -24.02 7.50
CA LEU A 84 0.76 -25.01 6.82
C LEU A 84 2.11 -24.39 6.45
N GLY A 85 2.11 -23.16 5.94
CA GLY A 85 3.34 -22.40 5.69
C GLY A 85 4.16 -22.19 6.96
N LEU A 86 3.52 -21.83 8.07
CA LEU A 86 4.18 -21.66 9.36
C LEU A 86 4.75 -22.98 9.89
N ALA A 87 4.01 -24.09 9.79
CA ALA A 87 4.47 -25.40 10.20
C ALA A 87 5.71 -25.85 9.41
N VAL A 88 5.71 -25.65 8.09
CA VAL A 88 6.86 -25.96 7.22
C VAL A 88 8.07 -25.09 7.59
N ALA A 89 7.88 -23.80 7.85
CA ALA A 89 8.95 -22.90 8.26
C ALA A 89 9.57 -23.33 9.60
N VAL A 90 8.75 -23.72 10.58
CA VAL A 90 9.23 -24.21 11.89
C VAL A 90 9.97 -25.53 11.73
N LEU A 91 9.44 -26.48 10.95
CA LEU A 91 10.13 -27.75 10.67
C LEU A 91 11.49 -27.55 10.00
N GLY A 92 11.59 -26.59 9.07
CA GLY A 92 12.84 -26.24 8.42
C GLY A 92 13.91 -25.69 9.38
N LEU A 93 13.51 -25.13 10.52
CA LEU A 93 14.40 -24.58 11.54
C LEU A 93 14.94 -25.65 12.52
N VAL A 94 14.26 -26.80 12.62
CA VAL A 94 14.62 -27.90 13.53
C VAL A 94 16.07 -28.41 13.34
N PRO A 95 16.54 -28.75 12.13
CA PRO A 95 17.91 -29.24 11.96
C PRO A 95 18.96 -28.20 12.34
N THR A 96 18.68 -26.91 12.12
CA THR A 96 19.57 -25.80 12.49
C THR A 96 19.68 -25.65 14.01
N LEU A 97 18.58 -25.84 14.74
CA LEU A 97 18.55 -25.83 16.20
C LEU A 97 19.27 -27.05 16.80
N LEU A 98 19.17 -28.22 16.17
CA LEU A 98 19.84 -29.44 16.61
C LEU A 98 21.36 -29.39 16.40
N GLN A 99 21.84 -28.69 15.36
CA GLN A 99 23.27 -28.59 15.05
C GLN A 99 24.01 -27.51 15.87
N ALA A 100 23.29 -26.58 16.51
CA ALA A 100 23.89 -25.46 17.25
C ALA A 100 23.14 -25.17 18.56
N PRO A 101 23.35 -25.98 19.63
CA PRO A 101 22.62 -25.85 20.90
C PRO A 101 22.98 -24.57 21.69
N SER A 102 24.12 -23.93 21.41
CA SER A 102 24.51 -22.64 22.01
C SER A 102 23.74 -21.45 21.43
N THR A 103 23.36 -21.49 20.15
CA THR A 103 22.52 -20.46 19.51
C THR A 103 21.07 -20.49 19.98
N ALA A 104 20.53 -21.65 20.36
CA ALA A 104 19.16 -21.76 20.86
C ALA A 104 18.92 -20.98 22.17
N ARG A 105 19.94 -20.89 23.04
CA ARG A 105 19.87 -20.07 24.27
C ARG A 105 20.04 -18.57 23.99
N ALA A 106 20.84 -18.20 23.00
CA ALA A 106 20.97 -16.81 22.57
C ALA A 106 19.65 -16.29 21.96
N PHE A 107 19.00 -17.10 21.12
CA PHE A 107 17.70 -16.77 20.53
C PHE A 107 16.59 -16.60 21.55
N ALA A 108 16.58 -17.38 22.65
CA ALA A 108 15.57 -17.25 23.71
C ALA A 108 15.65 -15.90 24.46
N GLY A 109 16.84 -15.29 24.52
CA GLY A 109 17.03 -13.95 25.09
C GLY A 109 16.61 -12.81 24.16
N ASP A 110 16.72 -13.01 22.84
CA ASP A 110 16.52 -11.97 21.83
C ASP A 110 15.12 -11.98 21.18
N VAL A 111 14.25 -12.92 21.53
CA VAL A 111 12.85 -12.99 21.08
C VAL A 111 12.10 -11.65 21.16
N PRO A 112 12.15 -10.87 22.26
CA PRO A 112 11.41 -9.60 22.33
C PRO A 112 11.96 -8.53 21.38
N LEU A 113 13.26 -8.56 21.07
CA LEU A 113 13.91 -7.63 20.15
C LEU A 113 13.57 -7.95 18.69
N VAL A 114 13.55 -9.24 18.33
CA VAL A 114 13.13 -9.70 17.00
C VAL A 114 11.64 -9.45 16.78
N ALA A 115 10.79 -9.67 17.79
CA ALA A 115 9.36 -9.36 17.70
C ALA A 115 9.09 -7.87 17.48
N GLY A 116 9.84 -6.98 18.16
CA GLY A 116 9.77 -5.53 17.95
C GLY A 116 10.27 -5.09 16.57
N ALA A 117 11.34 -5.70 16.06
CA ALA A 117 11.87 -5.45 14.72
C ALA A 117 10.90 -5.91 13.62
N VAL A 118 10.27 -7.07 13.78
CA VAL A 118 9.25 -7.58 12.83
C VAL A 118 7.99 -6.71 12.87
N SER A 119 7.56 -6.28 14.05
CA SER A 119 6.43 -5.36 14.21
C SER A 119 6.67 -4.02 13.49
N THR A 120 7.81 -3.39 13.71
CA THR A 120 8.16 -2.11 13.07
C THR A 120 8.38 -2.25 11.57
N LEU A 121 8.95 -3.37 11.11
CA LEU A 121 9.09 -3.66 9.68
C LEU A 121 7.73 -3.92 9.03
N SER A 122 6.82 -4.65 9.68
CA SER A 122 5.46 -4.88 9.19
C SER A 122 4.66 -3.59 9.07
N HIS A 123 4.77 -2.67 10.04
CA HIS A 123 4.09 -1.39 9.98
C HIS A 123 4.62 -0.48 8.85
N ARG A 124 5.89 -0.61 8.46
CA ARG A 124 6.44 0.12 7.30
C ARG A 124 6.16 -0.56 5.96
N PHE A 125 6.07 -1.88 5.92
CA PHE A 125 5.81 -2.63 4.68
C PHE A 125 4.32 -2.67 4.28
N LEU A 126 3.39 -2.48 5.22
CA LEU A 126 1.95 -2.42 4.92
C LEU A 126 1.45 -1.03 4.44
N ALA A 127 2.35 -0.07 4.19
CA ALA A 127 1.98 1.18 3.54
C ALA A 127 1.56 0.91 2.08
N PRO A 128 0.29 1.17 1.69
CA PRO A 128 -0.21 0.88 0.35
C PRO A 128 0.55 1.69 -0.71
N GLY A 129 1.08 1.01 -1.74
CA GLY A 129 1.63 1.67 -2.93
C GLY A 129 3.16 1.65 -3.09
N SER A 130 3.91 0.97 -2.23
CA SER A 130 5.37 0.88 -2.42
C SER A 130 5.76 -0.18 -3.48
N PRO A 131 6.65 0.13 -4.45
CA PRO A 131 7.13 -0.83 -5.46
C PRO A 131 7.92 -1.99 -4.85
N LEU A 132 8.39 -1.82 -3.60
CA LEU A 132 9.07 -2.84 -2.82
C LEU A 132 8.14 -3.99 -2.41
N MET A 133 6.84 -3.73 -2.29
CA MET A 133 5.85 -4.76 -1.98
C MET A 133 5.70 -5.77 -3.13
N LEU A 134 5.67 -5.28 -4.38
CA LEU A 134 5.67 -6.11 -5.59
C LEU A 134 6.96 -6.95 -5.69
N ALA A 135 8.13 -6.35 -5.46
CA ALA A 135 9.39 -7.09 -5.45
C ALA A 135 9.40 -8.20 -4.39
N SER A 136 8.83 -7.94 -3.20
CA SER A 136 8.76 -8.92 -2.11
C SER A 136 7.82 -10.09 -2.41
N THR A 137 6.66 -9.84 -3.03
CA THR A 137 5.70 -10.89 -3.37
C THR A 137 6.20 -11.76 -4.51
N TYR A 138 6.79 -11.16 -5.54
CA TYR A 138 7.44 -11.93 -6.61
C TYR A 138 8.65 -12.71 -6.09
N GLY A 139 9.46 -12.12 -5.20
CA GLY A 139 10.58 -12.82 -4.56
C GLY A 139 10.14 -14.04 -3.75
N ALA A 140 9.09 -13.90 -2.93
CA ALA A 140 8.52 -15.02 -2.17
C ALA A 140 7.93 -16.11 -3.08
N ALA A 141 7.25 -15.72 -4.16
CA ALA A 141 6.71 -16.66 -5.13
C ALA A 141 7.81 -17.47 -5.83
N VAL A 142 8.89 -16.81 -6.27
CA VAL A 142 10.05 -17.49 -6.89
C VAL A 142 10.72 -18.45 -5.91
N LEU A 143 10.86 -18.04 -4.64
CA LEU A 143 11.43 -18.90 -3.60
C LEU A 143 10.59 -20.17 -3.39
N LEU A 144 9.26 -20.04 -3.31
CA LEU A 144 8.36 -21.19 -3.15
C LEU A 144 8.41 -22.13 -4.35
N VAL A 145 8.48 -21.60 -5.58
CA VAL A 145 8.64 -22.41 -6.79
C VAL A 145 9.96 -23.17 -6.76
N MET A 146 11.06 -22.52 -6.38
CA MET A 146 12.37 -23.17 -6.25
C MET A 146 12.35 -24.31 -5.21
N VAL A 147 11.72 -24.09 -4.05
CA VAL A 147 11.56 -25.14 -3.03
C VAL A 147 10.76 -26.32 -3.57
N ALA A 148 9.64 -26.06 -4.25
CA ALA A 148 8.81 -27.10 -4.85
C ALA A 148 9.59 -27.95 -5.87
N VAL A 149 10.37 -27.30 -6.75
CA VAL A 149 11.21 -27.98 -7.74
C VAL A 149 12.26 -28.87 -7.07
N VAL A 150 12.91 -28.38 -6.01
CA VAL A 150 13.91 -29.16 -5.26
C VAL A 150 13.26 -30.38 -4.61
N VAL A 151 12.09 -30.22 -3.99
CA VAL A 151 11.34 -31.32 -3.36
C VAL A 151 10.96 -32.38 -4.39
N VAL A 152 10.39 -31.98 -5.53
CA VAL A 152 10.00 -32.90 -6.60
C VAL A 152 11.20 -33.66 -7.15
N ARG A 153 12.34 -32.99 -7.31
CA ARG A 153 13.57 -33.64 -7.79
C ARG A 153 14.21 -34.59 -6.79
N ARG A 154 13.92 -34.42 -5.49
CA ARG A 154 14.50 -35.23 -4.41
C ARG A 154 13.59 -36.39 -3.97
N LEU A 155 12.33 -36.41 -4.39
CA LEU A 155 11.44 -37.53 -4.11
C LEU A 155 11.89 -38.78 -4.89
N PRO A 156 12.18 -39.91 -4.22
CA PRO A 156 12.56 -41.14 -4.90
C PRO A 156 11.39 -41.61 -5.76
N LYS A 157 11.64 -41.85 -7.05
CA LYS A 157 10.65 -42.43 -7.96
C LYS A 157 10.27 -43.80 -7.41
N LYS A 158 9.02 -43.92 -6.96
CA LYS A 158 8.45 -45.20 -6.53
C LYS A 158 8.33 -46.05 -7.80
N GLU A 159 9.24 -47.00 -7.99
CA GLU A 159 9.13 -47.98 -9.05
C GLU A 159 7.90 -48.84 -8.76
N ILE A 160 6.86 -48.64 -9.58
CA ILE A 160 5.67 -49.46 -9.55
C ILE A 160 6.09 -50.78 -10.22
N SER A 161 6.48 -51.75 -9.40
CA SER A 161 6.68 -53.12 -9.86
C SER A 161 5.33 -53.63 -10.35
N SER A 162 5.23 -53.78 -11.68
CA SER A 162 4.18 -54.52 -12.37
C SER A 162 4.32 -56.02 -12.11
#